data_AF-I1Y7M6-F1
#
_entry.id   AF-I1Y7M6-F1
#
_cell.length_a   1.000
_cell.length_b   1.000
_cell.length_c   1.000
_cell.angle_alpha   90.00
_cell.angle_beta   90.00
_cell.angle_gamma   90.00
#
_symmetry.space_group_name_H-M   'P 1'
#
loop_
_entity.id
_entity.type
_entity.pdbx_description
1 polymer ?
#
loop_
_entity_poly.entity_id
_entity_poly.type
_entity_poly.pdbx_seq_one_letter_code
_entity_poly.pdbx_strand_id
1 'polypeptide(L)'
;VGNLWDKRYGGRSNIKNHTKESLKNKLKNAIQKETELLYEYHDKGTAIISQNDKKEKANNNNSNGLPKGFCHAVQRSFIDYKNMILGTSVNIYEYIGKLQEDIKKIIEKGTPQQKDKIGGSGTDKVNDWWKGIEGEMWDAVRCAITKINKKNNNSIFNVDECGVSPPTGNNEDQFVSWFK
;
A
#
# COMPACT_ATOMS: atom_id res chain seq x y z
N VAL A 1 9.63 -1.37 7.55
CA VAL A 1 8.25 -1.82 7.27
C VAL A 1 8.29 -2.78 6.07
N GLY A 2 7.54 -3.87 6.12
CA GLY A 2 7.36 -4.84 5.01
C GLY A 2 8.40 -5.95 4.81
N ASN A 3 9.66 -5.79 5.26
CA ASN A 3 10.74 -6.79 5.06
C ASN A 3 10.82 -7.35 3.62
N LEU A 4 10.39 -6.58 2.61
CA LEU A 4 10.48 -6.93 1.19
C LEU A 4 11.90 -6.67 0.67
N TRP A 5 12.55 -5.66 1.22
CA TRP A 5 13.88 -5.21 0.86
C TRP A 5 14.70 -4.89 2.11
N ASP A 6 15.93 -5.39 2.15
CA ASP A 6 16.94 -4.99 3.13
C ASP A 6 17.79 -3.87 2.53
N LYS A 7 17.93 -2.73 3.21
CA LYS A 7 18.74 -1.59 2.73
C LYS A 7 20.22 -1.71 3.09
N ARG A 8 20.62 -2.71 3.90
CA ARG A 8 22.01 -2.92 4.30
C ARG A 8 22.87 -3.37 3.10
N TYR A 9 24.16 -3.00 3.11
CA TYR A 9 25.18 -3.44 2.16
C TYR A 9 24.77 -3.33 0.67
N GLY A 10 24.31 -2.15 0.24
CA GLY A 10 23.95 -1.91 -1.16
C GLY A 10 22.56 -2.40 -1.57
N GLY A 11 21.79 -2.98 -0.64
CA GLY A 11 20.40 -3.32 -0.85
C GLY A 11 20.19 -4.73 -1.40
N ARG A 12 19.34 -5.52 -0.74
CA ARG A 12 18.99 -6.88 -1.19
C ARG A 12 17.50 -7.16 -1.03
N SER A 13 16.92 -7.74 -2.07
CA SER A 13 15.58 -8.32 -2.03
C SER A 13 15.52 -9.49 -1.05
N ASN A 14 14.58 -9.41 -0.11
CA ASN A 14 14.31 -10.48 0.86
C ASN A 14 13.28 -11.49 0.33
N ILE A 15 12.80 -11.33 -0.90
CA ILE A 15 11.70 -12.14 -1.44
C ILE A 15 12.13 -13.17 -2.49
N LYS A 16 13.41 -13.22 -2.89
CA LYS A 16 13.92 -14.06 -4.00
C LYS A 16 13.45 -15.52 -4.00
N ASN A 17 13.29 -16.13 -2.82
CA ASN A 17 12.91 -17.54 -2.67
C ASN A 17 11.49 -17.74 -2.12
N HIS A 18 10.67 -16.68 -2.08
CA HIS A 18 9.33 -16.74 -1.53
C HIS A 18 8.32 -17.30 -2.55
N THR A 19 7.26 -17.91 -2.02
CA THR A 19 6.08 -18.30 -2.80
C THR A 19 5.15 -17.11 -3.03
N LYS A 20 4.25 -17.23 -4.00
CA LYS A 20 3.17 -16.25 -4.27
C LYS A 20 2.33 -15.94 -3.02
N GLU A 21 1.98 -16.97 -2.25
CA GLU A 21 1.25 -16.86 -0.97
C GLU A 21 2.06 -16.09 0.08
N SER A 22 3.36 -16.39 0.20
CA SER A 22 4.24 -15.74 1.16
C SER A 22 4.48 -14.27 0.81
N LEU A 23 4.62 -13.95 -0.48
CA LEU A 23 4.69 -12.58 -0.98
C LEU A 23 3.41 -11.80 -0.66
N LYS A 24 2.24 -12.37 -0.96
CA LYS A 24 0.93 -11.80 -0.63
C LYS A 24 0.81 -11.47 0.85
N ASN A 25 1.18 -12.40 1.75
CA ASN A 25 1.13 -12.19 3.19
C ASN A 25 2.10 -11.09 3.66
N LYS A 26 3.31 -11.02 3.09
CA LYS A 26 4.25 -9.92 3.38
C LYS A 26 3.71 -8.57 2.94
N LEU A 27 3.11 -8.48 1.76
CA LEU A 27 2.47 -7.26 1.25
C LEU A 27 1.32 -6.81 2.17
N LYS A 28 0.42 -7.74 2.53
CA LYS A 28 -0.67 -7.49 3.46
C LYS A 28 -0.18 -6.91 4.78
N ASN A 29 0.86 -7.52 5.37
CA ASN A 29 1.46 -7.04 6.61
C ASN A 29 2.17 -5.68 6.45
N ALA A 30 2.80 -5.43 5.30
CA ALA A 30 3.44 -4.16 5.00
C ALA A 30 2.41 -3.03 4.93
N ILE A 31 1.32 -3.25 4.18
CA ILE A 31 0.22 -2.30 4.01
C ILE A 31 -0.45 -2.02 5.36
N GLN A 32 -0.80 -3.06 6.12
CA GLN A 32 -1.41 -2.89 7.44
C GLN A 32 -0.50 -2.06 8.36
N LYS A 33 0.81 -2.35 8.36
CA LYS A 33 1.76 -1.63 9.22
C LYS A 33 2.00 -0.20 8.77
N GLU A 34 2.01 0.05 7.46
CA GLU A 34 2.06 1.38 6.90
C GLU A 34 0.86 2.22 7.36
N THR A 35 -0.36 1.67 7.28
CA THR A 35 -1.57 2.35 7.77
C THR A 35 -1.48 2.70 9.26
N GLU A 36 -1.01 1.78 10.11
CA GLU A 36 -0.80 2.06 11.54
C GLU A 36 0.19 3.21 11.77
N LEU A 37 1.31 3.21 11.06
CA LEU A 37 2.34 4.25 11.20
C LEU A 37 1.88 5.60 10.67
N LEU A 38 1.18 5.61 9.54
CA LEU A 38 0.57 6.83 8.99
C LEU A 38 -0.44 7.42 9.97
N TYR A 39 -1.24 6.58 10.64
CA TYR A 39 -2.16 7.05 11.67
C TYR A 39 -1.38 7.78 12.77
N GLU A 40 -0.38 7.13 13.39
CA GLU A 40 0.43 7.75 14.44
C GLU A 40 1.10 9.04 13.99
N TYR A 41 1.56 9.11 12.74
CA TYR A 41 2.24 10.26 12.18
C TYR A 41 1.30 11.47 11.98
N HIS A 42 0.06 11.21 11.57
CA HIS A 42 -0.95 12.27 11.40
C HIS A 42 -1.59 12.67 12.73
N ASP A 43 -1.87 11.70 13.61
CA ASP A 43 -2.43 11.88 14.95
C ASP A 43 -1.52 12.77 15.81
N LYS A 44 -0.19 12.61 15.70
CA LYS A 44 0.80 13.49 16.33
C LYS A 44 0.91 14.89 15.71
N GLY A 45 0.19 15.18 14.61
CA GLY A 45 0.32 16.45 13.89
C GLY A 45 1.66 16.63 13.17
N THR A 46 2.42 15.54 12.95
CA THR A 46 3.78 15.63 12.39
C THR A 46 3.75 15.82 10.87
N ALA A 47 2.78 15.20 10.19
CA ALA A 47 2.58 15.39 8.77
C ALA A 47 2.17 16.84 8.46
N ILE A 48 2.75 17.45 7.43
CA ILE A 48 2.36 18.79 6.98
C ILE A 48 0.86 18.84 6.67
N ILE A 49 0.32 17.78 6.06
CA ILE A 49 -1.10 17.68 5.70
C ILE A 49 -2.04 17.44 6.90
N SER A 50 -1.51 17.14 8.10
CA SER A 50 -2.30 17.08 9.33
C SER A 50 -2.28 18.39 10.13
N GLN A 51 -1.50 19.39 9.71
CA GLN A 51 -1.42 20.69 10.34
C GLN A 51 -2.55 21.63 9.87
N ASN A 52 -2.86 22.63 10.69
CA ASN A 52 -3.76 23.73 10.34
C ASN A 52 -2.96 25.02 10.14
N ASP A 53 -3.57 25.96 9.40
CA ASP A 53 -2.96 27.26 9.07
C ASP A 53 -2.63 28.10 10.30
N LYS A 54 -3.37 27.87 11.40
CA LYS A 54 -3.05 28.39 12.73
C LYS A 54 -2.37 27.27 13.50
N LYS A 55 -1.14 27.49 13.98
CA LYS A 55 -0.27 26.55 14.73
C LYS A 55 -0.84 26.12 16.10
N GLU A 56 -2.15 26.01 16.25
CA GLU A 56 -2.80 25.53 17.45
C GLU A 56 -2.98 24.01 17.37
N LYS A 57 -2.62 23.33 18.47
CA LYS A 57 -2.85 21.89 18.70
C LYS A 57 -4.35 21.61 18.96
N ALA A 58 -5.25 22.21 18.20
CA ALA A 58 -6.64 21.77 18.21
C ALA A 58 -6.68 20.32 17.67
N ASN A 59 -7.56 19.48 18.20
CA ASN A 59 -7.80 18.14 17.67
C ASN A 59 -8.28 18.27 16.23
N ASN A 60 -7.34 18.17 15.27
CA ASN A 60 -7.59 18.34 13.85
C ASN A 60 -8.08 17.03 13.25
N ASN A 61 -9.11 16.46 13.87
CA ASN A 61 -9.74 15.27 13.36
C ASN A 61 -10.82 15.67 12.35
N ASN A 62 -11.02 14.85 11.33
CA ASN A 62 -12.11 15.00 10.39
C ASN A 62 -13.46 14.70 11.07
N SER A 63 -14.56 14.86 10.35
CA SER A 63 -15.92 14.54 10.84
C SER A 63 -16.07 13.11 11.36
N ASN A 64 -15.20 12.22 10.89
CA ASN A 64 -15.18 10.82 11.26
C ASN A 64 -14.13 10.56 12.35
N GLY A 65 -13.65 11.59 13.07
CA GLY A 65 -12.68 11.54 14.16
C GLY A 65 -11.28 10.97 13.81
N LEU A 66 -10.96 10.74 12.53
CA LEU A 66 -9.61 10.40 12.08
C LEU A 66 -8.75 11.66 11.89
N PRO A 67 -7.43 11.57 12.11
CA PRO A 67 -6.53 12.70 11.89
C PRO A 67 -6.65 13.28 10.47
N LYS A 68 -6.65 14.61 10.34
CA LYS A 68 -6.65 15.31 9.05
C LYS A 68 -5.54 14.79 8.14
N GLY A 69 -5.85 14.54 6.87
CA GLY A 69 -4.90 14.06 5.86
C GLY A 69 -4.58 12.57 5.92
N PHE A 70 -4.94 11.86 7.00
CA PHE A 70 -4.61 10.44 7.17
C PHE A 70 -5.13 9.57 6.01
N CYS A 71 -6.41 9.67 5.66
CA CYS A 71 -6.97 8.86 4.58
C CYS A 71 -6.31 9.14 3.23
N HIS A 72 -5.98 10.41 2.93
CA HIS A 72 -5.26 10.74 1.71
C HIS A 72 -3.86 10.11 1.69
N ALA A 73 -3.13 10.13 2.80
CA ALA A 73 -1.84 9.47 2.90
C ALA A 73 -1.94 7.96 2.71
N VAL A 74 -2.93 7.31 3.33
CA VAL A 74 -3.17 5.87 3.20
C VAL A 74 -3.50 5.49 1.75
N GLN A 75 -4.37 6.26 1.09
CA GLN A 75 -4.73 6.04 -0.31
C GLN A 75 -3.49 6.18 -1.21
N ARG A 76 -2.68 7.23 -1.02
CA ARG A 76 -1.42 7.45 -1.76
C ARG A 76 -0.42 6.31 -1.56
N SER A 77 -0.18 5.90 -0.31
CA SER A 77 0.70 4.77 -0.01
C SER A 77 0.21 3.46 -0.65
N PHE A 78 -1.11 3.23 -0.70
CA PHE A 78 -1.67 2.05 -1.36
C PHE A 78 -1.40 2.08 -2.89
N ILE A 79 -1.56 3.25 -3.53
CA ILE A 79 -1.23 3.46 -4.94
C ILE A 79 0.26 3.22 -5.21
N ASP A 80 1.13 3.63 -4.28
CA ASP A 80 2.57 3.35 -4.37
C ASP A 80 2.87 1.85 -4.30
N TYR A 81 2.24 1.11 -3.38
CA TYR A 81 2.36 -0.36 -3.34
C TYR A 81 1.90 -1.01 -4.64
N LYS A 82 0.74 -0.59 -5.17
CA LYS A 82 0.20 -1.08 -6.47
C LYS A 82 1.22 -0.87 -7.58
N ASN A 83 1.67 0.36 -7.80
CA ASN A 83 2.60 0.68 -8.88
C ASN A 83 3.98 0.05 -8.69
N MET A 84 4.44 -0.11 -7.44
CA MET A 84 5.66 -0.86 -7.13
C MET A 84 5.53 -2.34 -7.53
N ILE A 85 4.37 -2.97 -7.30
CA ILE A 85 4.13 -4.37 -7.63
C ILE A 85 3.96 -4.57 -9.14
N LEU A 86 3.18 -3.71 -9.79
CA LEU A 86 2.88 -3.81 -11.22
C LEU A 86 4.07 -3.47 -12.12
N GLY A 87 5.15 -2.90 -11.56
CA GLY A 87 6.29 -2.46 -12.36
C GLY A 87 6.06 -1.12 -13.06
N THR A 88 4.99 -0.40 -12.72
CA THR A 88 4.61 0.89 -13.32
C THR A 88 5.04 2.08 -12.47
N SER A 89 5.79 1.84 -11.39
CA SER A 89 6.22 2.93 -10.54
C SER A 89 7.17 3.89 -11.26
N VAL A 90 6.88 5.19 -11.18
CA VAL A 90 7.72 6.27 -11.70
C VAL A 90 9.01 6.46 -10.88
N ASN A 91 9.24 5.61 -9.88
CA ASN A 91 10.38 5.70 -8.99
C ASN A 91 11.66 5.16 -9.67
N ILE A 92 12.68 6.00 -9.72
CA ILE A 92 13.96 5.76 -10.41
C ILE A 92 14.98 4.97 -9.59
N TYR A 93 14.67 4.54 -8.37
CA TYR A 93 15.64 3.83 -7.55
C TYR A 93 15.94 2.42 -8.08
N GLU A 94 17.23 2.13 -8.32
CA GLU A 94 17.72 0.84 -8.85
C GLU A 94 17.22 -0.38 -8.04
N TYR A 95 17.08 -0.24 -6.72
CA TYR A 95 16.62 -1.31 -5.86
C TYR A 95 15.13 -1.67 -6.05
N ILE A 96 14.31 -0.71 -6.48
CA ILE A 96 12.90 -0.96 -6.78
C ILE A 96 12.78 -1.81 -8.06
N GLY A 97 13.60 -1.54 -9.07
CA GLY A 97 13.67 -2.36 -10.29
C GLY A 97 14.01 -3.82 -9.99
N LYS A 98 15.00 -4.06 -9.11
CA LYS A 98 15.36 -5.42 -8.67
C LYS A 98 14.23 -6.11 -7.91
N LEU A 99 13.49 -5.37 -7.07
CA LEU A 99 12.32 -5.91 -6.37
C LEU A 99 11.20 -6.29 -7.34
N GLN A 100 10.93 -5.44 -8.33
CA GLN A 100 9.94 -5.67 -9.38
C GLN A 100 10.24 -6.94 -10.18
N GLU A 101 11.50 -7.12 -10.59
CA GLU A 101 11.92 -8.34 -11.29
C GLU A 101 11.73 -9.61 -10.45
N ASP A 102 12.05 -9.54 -9.15
CA ASP A 102 11.87 -10.68 -8.25
C ASP A 102 10.38 -10.98 -8.04
N ILE A 103 9.52 -9.97 -7.90
CA ILE A 103 8.05 -10.14 -7.86
C ILE A 103 7.59 -10.84 -9.13
N LYS A 104 7.98 -10.34 -10.31
CA LYS A 104 7.62 -10.93 -11.61
C LYS A 104 8.00 -12.42 -11.67
N LYS A 105 9.22 -12.77 -11.29
CA LYS A 105 9.70 -14.17 -11.25
C LYS A 105 8.88 -15.06 -10.31
N ILE A 106 8.48 -14.55 -9.14
CA ILE A 106 7.65 -15.28 -8.17
C ILE A 106 6.26 -15.53 -8.76
N ILE A 107 5.65 -14.52 -9.38
CA ILE A 107 4.32 -14.64 -9.97
C ILE A 107 4.32 -15.57 -11.18
N GLU A 108 5.33 -15.49 -12.05
CA GLU A 108 5.50 -16.38 -13.19
C GLU A 108 5.65 -17.84 -12.77
N LYS A 109 6.45 -18.12 -11.73
CA LYS A 109 6.61 -19.48 -11.19
C LYS A 109 5.35 -20.01 -10.49
N GLY A 110 4.63 -19.12 -9.79
CA GLY A 110 3.45 -19.49 -9.00
C GLY A 110 2.13 -19.52 -9.79
N THR A 111 2.15 -19.24 -11.10
CA THR A 111 0.95 -19.22 -11.94
C THR A 111 1.12 -20.28 -13.03
N PRO A 112 0.29 -21.34 -13.08
CA PRO A 112 0.43 -22.40 -14.07
C PRO A 112 0.51 -21.83 -15.48
N GLN A 113 1.42 -22.33 -16.31
CA GLN A 113 1.38 -22.04 -17.74
C GLN A 113 0.06 -22.60 -18.30
N GLN A 114 -0.88 -21.71 -18.63
CA GLN A 114 -2.01 -22.11 -19.46
C GLN A 114 -1.43 -22.55 -20.80
N LYS A 115 -1.48 -23.86 -21.08
CA LYS A 115 -0.98 -24.46 -22.33
C LYS A 115 -1.65 -23.87 -23.59
N ASP A 116 -2.78 -23.20 -23.43
CA ASP A 116 -3.61 -22.70 -24.53
C ASP A 116 -3.53 -21.17 -24.75
N LYS A 117 -2.78 -20.42 -23.93
CA LYS A 117 -2.52 -18.99 -24.17
C LYS A 117 -1.10 -18.79 -24.70
N ILE A 118 -0.97 -18.86 -26.02
CA ILE A 118 0.21 -18.35 -26.73
C ILE A 118 0.27 -16.84 -26.46
N GLY A 119 1.21 -16.37 -25.64
CA GLY A 119 1.63 -14.96 -25.64
C GLY A 119 1.27 -14.05 -24.46
N GLY A 120 0.96 -14.56 -23.27
CA GLY A 120 0.84 -13.69 -22.09
C GLY A 120 2.21 -13.24 -21.55
N SER A 121 2.52 -11.95 -21.63
CA SER A 121 3.75 -11.38 -21.08
C SER A 121 3.78 -11.53 -19.55
N GLY A 122 4.96 -11.54 -18.93
CA GLY A 122 5.04 -11.61 -17.45
C GLY A 122 4.36 -10.43 -16.74
N THR A 123 4.27 -9.28 -17.40
CA THR A 123 3.51 -8.10 -16.96
C THR A 123 2.01 -8.38 -16.88
N ASP A 124 1.43 -9.12 -17.82
CA ASP A 124 0.01 -9.48 -17.80
C ASP A 124 -0.33 -10.38 -16.61
N LYS A 125 0.58 -11.30 -16.26
CA LYS A 125 0.41 -12.20 -15.11
C LYS A 125 0.48 -11.47 -13.77
N VAL A 126 1.34 -10.46 -13.64
CA VAL A 126 1.44 -9.65 -12.43
C VAL A 126 0.20 -8.75 -12.28
N ASN A 127 -0.28 -8.17 -13.38
CA ASN A 127 -1.52 -7.39 -13.41
C ASN A 127 -2.73 -8.24 -12.99
N ASP A 128 -2.90 -9.41 -13.58
CA ASP A 128 -4.00 -10.34 -13.25
C ASP A 128 -3.91 -10.81 -11.80
N TRP A 129 -2.69 -11.09 -11.32
CA TRP A 129 -2.49 -11.46 -9.93
C TRP A 129 -2.87 -10.34 -8.97
N TRP A 130 -2.42 -9.10 -9.23
CA TRP A 130 -2.77 -7.95 -8.41
C TRP A 130 -4.29 -7.74 -8.37
N LYS A 131 -4.97 -7.74 -9.51
CA LYS A 131 -6.44 -7.63 -9.58
C LYS A 131 -7.14 -8.68 -8.70
N GLY A 132 -6.60 -9.90 -8.66
CA GLY A 132 -7.13 -10.99 -7.84
C GLY A 132 -6.91 -10.83 -6.33
N ILE A 133 -5.96 -9.99 -5.89
CA ILE A 133 -5.65 -9.77 -4.47
C ILE A 133 -5.91 -8.34 -3.99
N GLU A 134 -6.17 -7.38 -4.87
CA GLU A 134 -6.27 -5.94 -4.58
C GLU A 134 -7.33 -5.65 -3.50
N GLY A 135 -8.48 -6.32 -3.57
CA GLY A 135 -9.52 -6.23 -2.53
C GLY A 135 -9.03 -6.70 -1.16
N GLU A 136 -8.32 -7.83 -1.09
CA GLU A 136 -7.76 -8.34 0.17
C GLU A 136 -6.63 -7.45 0.71
N MET A 137 -5.86 -6.81 -0.19
CA MET A 137 -4.85 -5.83 0.21
C MET A 137 -5.52 -4.57 0.79
N TRP A 138 -6.65 -4.13 0.22
CA TRP A 138 -7.44 -3.04 0.80
C TRP A 138 -8.07 -3.42 2.14
N ASP A 139 -8.51 -4.67 2.30
CA ASP A 139 -8.98 -5.17 3.59
C ASP A 139 -7.92 -5.11 4.69
N ALA A 140 -6.63 -5.16 4.32
CA ALA A 140 -5.54 -4.93 5.28
C ALA A 140 -5.56 -3.50 5.84
N VAL A 141 -5.86 -2.50 5.00
CA VAL A 141 -6.04 -1.10 5.40
C VAL A 141 -7.23 -0.99 6.35
N ARG A 142 -8.39 -1.53 5.96
CA ARG A 142 -9.61 -1.52 6.78
C ARG A 142 -9.42 -2.21 8.12
N CYS A 143 -8.71 -3.33 8.12
CA CYS A 143 -8.34 -4.05 9.34
C CYS A 143 -7.44 -3.20 10.27
N ALA A 144 -6.47 -2.46 9.72
CA ALA A 144 -5.64 -1.54 10.50
C ALA A 144 -6.47 -0.41 11.13
N ILE A 145 -7.38 0.21 10.36
CA ILE A 145 -8.30 1.26 10.85
C ILE A 145 -9.19 0.72 11.97
N THR A 146 -9.71 -0.50 11.81
CA THR A 146 -10.50 -1.19 12.86
C THR A 146 -9.70 -1.38 14.14
N LYS A 147 -8.43 -1.77 14.03
CA LYS A 147 -7.54 -1.94 15.21
C LYS A 147 -7.25 -0.61 15.91
N ILE A 148 -7.13 0.47 15.15
CA ILE A 148 -6.98 1.83 15.70
C ILE A 148 -8.24 2.24 16.45
N ASN A 149 -9.42 2.02 15.87
CA ASN A 149 -10.71 2.27 16.52
C ASN A 149 -10.80 1.57 17.89
N LYS A 150 -10.48 0.26 17.95
CA LYS A 150 -10.47 -0.49 19.22
C LYS A 150 -9.52 0.05 20.29
N LYS A 151 -8.50 0.82 19.92
CA LYS A 151 -7.56 1.44 20.88
C LYS A 151 -8.06 2.81 21.36
N ASN A 152 -8.84 3.51 20.53
CA ASN A 152 -9.35 4.85 20.82
C ASN A 152 -10.80 4.76 21.32
N ASN A 153 -10.98 4.61 22.64
CA ASN A 153 -12.30 4.53 23.28
C ASN A 153 -13.21 5.77 23.09
N ASN A 154 -12.71 6.83 22.44
CA ASN A 154 -13.39 8.12 22.31
C ASN A 154 -13.99 8.37 20.91
N SER A 155 -13.88 7.44 19.96
CA SER A 155 -14.47 7.64 18.62
C SER A 155 -14.79 6.31 17.94
N ILE A 156 -16.07 6.09 17.63
CA ILE A 156 -16.52 4.93 16.84
C ILE A 156 -16.33 5.27 15.37
N PHE A 157 -15.26 4.74 14.77
CA PHE A 157 -15.03 4.80 13.33
C PHE A 157 -15.71 3.61 12.63
N ASN A 158 -16.46 3.89 11.57
CA ASN A 158 -17.06 2.99 10.60
C ASN A 158 -16.10 2.14 9.75
N VAL A 159 -14.81 1.90 10.01
CA VAL A 159 -13.91 1.01 9.20
C VAL A 159 -13.66 1.43 7.73
N ASP A 160 -14.64 2.04 7.07
CA ASP A 160 -14.69 2.45 5.68
C ASP A 160 -14.46 3.97 5.52
N GLU A 161 -13.95 4.66 6.54
CA GLU A 161 -13.69 6.11 6.51
C GLU A 161 -12.80 6.54 5.35
N CYS A 162 -11.82 5.72 5.01
CA CYS A 162 -10.91 5.97 3.91
C CYS A 162 -11.41 5.36 2.58
N GLY A 163 -12.63 4.81 2.57
CA GLY A 163 -13.30 4.18 1.44
C GLY A 163 -13.54 2.68 1.63
N VAL A 164 -14.70 2.20 1.19
CA VAL A 164 -15.07 0.76 1.10
C VAL A 164 -14.23 0.00 0.09
N SER A 165 -13.56 0.71 -0.81
CA SER A 165 -12.79 0.16 -1.93
C SER A 165 -11.49 0.95 -2.10
N PRO A 166 -10.45 0.33 -2.67
CA PRO A 166 -9.19 1.02 -2.95
C PRO A 166 -9.39 2.19 -3.91
N PRO A 167 -8.45 3.15 -3.98
CA PRO A 167 -8.54 4.28 -4.90
C PRO A 167 -8.71 3.83 -6.36
N THR A 168 -9.69 4.41 -7.05
CA THR A 168 -9.99 4.11 -8.47
C THR A 168 -9.83 5.32 -9.38
N GLY A 169 -9.71 5.07 -10.70
CA GLY A 169 -9.79 6.11 -11.74
C GLY A 169 -8.53 6.99 -11.80
N ASN A 170 -8.69 8.32 -11.91
CA ASN A 170 -7.55 9.27 -12.01
C ASN A 170 -6.61 9.25 -10.80
N ASN A 171 -6.98 8.59 -9.70
CA ASN A 171 -6.11 8.40 -8.54
C ASN A 171 -5.26 7.11 -8.67
N GLU A 172 -5.48 6.26 -9.67
CA GLU A 172 -4.61 5.10 -9.92
C GLU A 172 -3.30 5.47 -10.63
N ASP A 173 -3.34 6.57 -11.40
CA ASP A 173 -2.15 7.14 -12.02
C ASP A 173 -1.23 7.69 -10.93
N GLN A 174 -0.03 7.11 -10.82
CA GLN A 174 0.93 7.47 -9.77
C GLN A 174 1.38 8.93 -9.89
N PHE A 175 1.56 9.44 -11.11
CA PHE A 175 1.99 10.82 -11.32
C PHE A 175 0.91 11.78 -10.84
N VAL A 176 -0.35 11.55 -11.21
CA VAL A 176 -1.48 12.38 -10.75
C VAL A 176 -1.66 12.26 -9.23
N SER A 177 -1.49 11.06 -8.66
CA SER A 177 -1.55 10.84 -7.22
C SER A 177 -0.45 11.58 -6.46
N TRP A 178 0.75 11.73 -7.04
CA TRP A 178 1.86 12.46 -6.44
C TRP A 178 1.74 13.97 -6.61
N PHE A 179 1.15 14.42 -7.72
CA PHE A 179 0.95 15.84 -8.01
C PHE A 179 -0.13 16.47 -7.14
N LYS A 180 -1.17 15.72 -6.79
CA LYS A 180 -2.25 16.15 -5.88
C LYS A 180 -1.77 16.24 -4.43
#